data_AF-A0A2Z3HD05-F1
#
_entry.id   AF-A0A2Z3HD05-F1
#
_cell.length_a   1.000
_cell.length_b   1.000
_cell.length_c   1.000
_cell.angle_alpha   90.00
_cell.angle_beta   90.00
_cell.angle_gamma   90.00
#
_symmetry.space_group_name_H-M   'P 1'
#
loop_
_entity.id
_entity.type
_entity.pdbx_description
1 polymer ?
#
loop_
_entity_poly.entity_id
_entity_poly.type
_entity_poly.pdbx_seq_one_letter_code
_entity_poly.pdbx_strand_id
1 'polypeptide(L)'
;MDATTLAPDAPLPDDVPTLQAMVRELLTELQKLRAENAELKTKLDAALKHRFGRRSERRTPPPVPAAQKPPRRDEHGRSPLPEHLERREVVHDLTAAEKLCPCCGRPRACIGE
;
A
#
# COMPACT_ATOMS: atom_id res chain seq x y z
N MET A 1 41.86 -2.09 -7.60
CA MET A 1 42.32 -1.17 -6.56
C MET A 1 42.09 -1.93 -5.27
N ASP A 2 43.17 -2.51 -4.79
CA ASP A 2 43.21 -3.68 -3.92
C ASP A 2 42.61 -3.40 -2.55
N ALA A 3 41.46 -4.00 -2.27
CA ALA A 3 40.92 -4.05 -0.92
C ALA A 3 41.75 -5.07 -0.15
N THR A 4 42.80 -4.60 0.52
CA THR A 4 43.48 -5.33 1.58
C THR A 4 42.49 -5.47 2.74
N THR A 5 41.59 -6.45 2.67
CA THR A 5 40.73 -6.82 3.80
C THR A 5 41.58 -7.50 4.86
N LEU A 6 42.24 -6.71 5.72
CA LEU A 6 42.74 -7.22 6.99
C LEU A 6 41.53 -7.75 7.77
N ALA A 7 41.58 -9.03 8.15
CA ALA A 7 40.63 -9.57 9.11
C ALA A 7 40.71 -8.76 10.42
N PRO A 8 39.59 -8.53 11.14
CA PRO A 8 39.56 -7.69 12.34
C PRO A 8 40.51 -8.17 13.45
N ASP A 9 40.86 -9.46 13.45
CA ASP A 9 41.73 -10.10 14.44
C ASP A 9 43.18 -10.31 13.93
N ALA A 10 43.52 -9.82 12.74
CA ALA A 10 44.89 -9.90 12.24
C ALA A 10 45.80 -8.94 13.02
N PRO A 11 47.05 -9.35 13.37
CA PRO A 11 47.98 -8.46 14.04
C PRO A 11 48.23 -7.22 13.18
N LEU A 12 48.21 -6.06 13.83
CA LEU A 12 48.42 -4.77 13.18
C LEU A 12 49.89 -4.61 12.77
N PRO A 13 50.17 -3.87 11.68
CA PRO A 13 51.54 -3.47 11.37
C PRO A 13 52.14 -2.63 12.50
N ASP A 14 53.41 -2.86 12.83
CA ASP A 14 54.12 -2.14 13.90
C ASP A 14 54.73 -0.81 13.43
N ASP A 15 54.67 -0.50 12.13
CA ASP A 15 55.23 0.73 11.60
C ASP A 15 54.22 1.89 11.61
N VAL A 16 54.64 3.00 12.20
CA VAL A 16 53.82 4.20 12.41
C VAL A 16 53.26 4.77 11.09
N PRO A 17 54.00 4.85 9.97
CA PRO A 17 53.49 5.39 8.71
C PRO A 17 52.34 4.57 8.13
N THR A 18 52.43 3.23 8.14
CA THR A 18 51.38 2.35 7.62
C THR A 18 50.13 2.43 8.50
N LEU A 19 50.29 2.45 9.83
CA LEU A 19 49.16 2.67 10.74
C LEU A 19 48.44 3.99 10.46
N GLN A 20 49.18 5.09 10.24
CA GLN A 20 48.56 6.37 9.90
C GLN A 20 47.83 6.35 8.56
N ALA A 21 48.36 5.65 7.56
CA ALA A 21 47.71 5.49 6.26
C ALA A 21 46.39 4.73 6.40
N MET A 22 46.41 3.59 7.11
CA MET A 22 45.22 2.78 7.39
C MET A 22 44.18 3.57 8.19
N VAL A 23 44.57 4.34 9.20
CA VAL A 23 43.64 5.16 9.99
C VAL A 23 42.96 6.21 9.12
N ARG A 24 43.69 6.87 8.21
CA ARG A 24 43.08 7.84 7.28
C ARG A 24 42.09 7.16 6.35
N GLU A 25 42.43 5.99 5.81
CA GLU A 25 41.54 5.19 4.97
C GLU A 25 40.27 4.77 5.72
N LEU A 26 40.42 4.19 6.92
CA LEU A 26 39.28 3.81 7.77
C LEU A 26 38.39 5.00 8.13
N LEU A 27 38.97 6.18 8.38
CA LEU A 27 38.17 7.39 8.63
C LEU A 27 37.35 7.79 7.40
N THR A 28 37.93 7.71 6.19
CA THR A 28 37.19 8.00 4.96
C THR A 28 36.06 6.99 4.73
N GLU A 29 36.31 5.71 5.00
CA GLU A 29 35.31 4.66 4.85
C GLU A 29 34.19 4.78 5.90
N LEU A 30 34.53 5.10 7.15
CA LEU A 30 33.53 5.39 8.19
C LEU A 30 32.65 6.59 7.85
N GLN A 31 33.21 7.64 7.27
CA GLN A 31 32.42 8.79 6.82
C GLN A 31 31.45 8.39 5.71
N LYS A 32 31.92 7.62 4.72
CA LYS A 32 31.10 7.09 3.63
C LYS A 32 29.95 6.21 4.15
N LEU A 33 30.26 5.22 4.99
CA LEU A 33 29.26 4.31 5.57
C LEU A 33 28.25 5.03 6.46
N ARG A 34 28.66 6.06 7.20
CA ARG A 34 27.74 6.88 8.00
C ARG A 34 26.79 7.68 7.12
N ALA A 35 27.28 8.27 6.02
CA ALA A 35 26.45 8.99 5.06
C ALA A 35 25.43 8.06 4.40
N GLU A 36 25.86 6.88 3.95
CA GLU A 36 24.97 5.87 3.36
C GLU A 36 23.91 5.38 4.36
N ASN A 37 24.30 5.11 5.61
CA ASN A 37 23.34 4.76 6.65
C ASN A 37 22.31 5.87 6.91
N ALA A 38 22.72 7.14 6.90
CA ALA A 38 21.80 8.27 7.05
C ALA A 38 20.79 8.32 5.88
N GLU A 39 21.26 8.13 4.65
CA GLU A 39 20.42 8.06 3.45
C GLU A 39 19.44 6.88 3.50
N LEU A 40 19.91 5.68 3.87
CA LEU A 40 19.07 4.50 3.96
C LEU A 40 18.00 4.65 5.06
N LYS A 41 18.36 5.22 6.22
CA LYS A 41 17.39 5.51 7.29
C LYS A 41 16.32 6.49 6.83
N THR A 42 16.69 7.58 6.15
CA THR A 42 15.70 8.54 5.63
C THR A 42 14.77 7.92 4.59
N LYS A 43 15.28 7.06 3.70
CA LYS A 43 14.45 6.29 2.76
C LYS A 43 13.49 5.34 3.48
N LEU A 44 13.97 4.64 4.51
CA LEU A 44 13.15 3.73 5.31
C LEU A 44 12.02 4.49 6.01
N ASP A 45 12.32 5.63 6.64
CA ASP A 45 11.32 6.47 7.31
C ASP A 45 10.25 6.96 6.33
N ALA A 46 10.66 7.41 5.13
CA ALA A 46 9.73 7.81 4.08
C ALA A 46 8.83 6.64 3.63
N ALA A 47 9.40 5.45 3.45
CA ALA A 47 8.65 4.25 3.07
C ALA A 47 7.67 3.81 4.17
N LEU A 48 8.10 3.84 5.43
CA LEU A 48 7.25 3.51 6.59
C LEU A 48 6.09 4.51 6.72
N LYS A 49 6.36 5.81 6.58
CA LYS A 49 5.32 6.85 6.59
C LYS A 49 4.33 6.66 5.44
N HIS A 50 4.79 6.32 4.24
CA HIS A 50 3.93 6.07 3.10
C HIS A 50 3.03 4.85 3.31
N ARG A 51 3.58 3.73 3.79
CA ARG A 51 2.83 2.47 3.97
C ARG A 51 1.91 2.49 5.20
N PHE A 52 2.37 3.06 6.31
CA PHE A 52 1.73 2.89 7.61
C PHE A 52 1.26 4.22 8.24
N GLY A 53 1.89 5.35 7.90
CA GLY A 53 1.61 6.66 8.55
C GLY A 53 0.15 7.11 8.47
N ARG A 54 -0.54 6.91 7.34
CA ARG A 54 -1.96 7.29 7.20
C ARG A 54 -2.93 6.50 8.09
N ARG A 55 -2.54 5.32 8.58
CA ARG A 55 -3.36 4.48 9.47
C ARG A 55 -2.96 4.67 10.94
N SER A 56 -1.66 4.74 11.22
CA SER A 56 -1.15 4.88 12.60
C SER A 56 -1.28 6.30 13.16
N GLU A 57 -1.35 7.33 12.31
CA GLU A 57 -1.52 8.73 12.74
C GLU A 57 -2.99 9.20 12.73
N ARG A 58 -3.96 8.31 12.45
CA ARG A 58 -5.39 8.62 12.61
C ARG A 58 -5.71 8.78 14.10
N ARG A 59 -5.44 9.96 14.64
CA ARG A 59 -6.15 10.43 15.82
C ARG A 59 -7.62 10.56 15.42
N THR A 60 -8.48 9.78 16.06
CA THR A 60 -9.92 10.01 15.99
C THR A 60 -10.16 11.43 16.51
N PRO A 61 -10.64 12.37 15.68
CA PRO A 61 -10.95 13.69 16.18
C PRO A 61 -12.02 13.56 17.29
N PRO A 62 -12.00 14.44 18.30
CA PRO A 62 -13.06 14.46 19.30
C PRO A 62 -14.41 14.60 18.59
N PRO A 63 -15.48 13.98 19.11
CA PRO A 63 -16.79 14.03 18.47
C PRO A 63 -17.25 15.49 18.36
N VAL A 64 -17.36 15.98 17.12
CA VAL A 64 -17.98 17.27 16.84
C VAL A 64 -19.51 17.17 17.01
N PRO A 65 -20.16 18.19 17.61
CA PRO A 65 -21.62 18.24 17.72
C PRO A 65 -22.27 18.08 16.34
N ALA A 66 -23.41 17.38 16.28
CA ALA A 66 -24.09 17.05 15.01
C ALA A 66 -24.40 18.30 14.14
N ALA A 67 -24.61 19.46 14.77
CA ALA A 67 -24.88 20.72 14.09
C ALA A 67 -23.69 21.30 13.29
N GLN A 68 -22.46 20.80 13.47
CA GLN A 68 -21.26 21.31 12.78
C GLN A 68 -20.70 20.34 11.74
N LYS A 69 -21.36 19.19 11.52
CA LYS A 69 -20.91 18.25 10.50
C LYS A 69 -21.27 18.77 9.11
N PRO A 70 -20.32 18.86 8.16
CA PRO A 70 -20.65 19.17 6.78
C PRO A 70 -21.62 18.11 6.24
N PRO A 71 -22.52 18.47 5.31
CA PRO A 71 -23.43 17.50 4.70
C PRO A 71 -22.60 16.36 4.10
N ARG A 72 -23.03 15.13 4.34
CA ARG A 72 -22.39 13.97 3.73
C ARG A 72 -22.52 14.13 2.22
N ARG A 73 -21.40 13.96 1.52
CA ARG A 73 -21.35 13.84 0.06
C ARG A 73 -22.35 12.76 -0.36
N ASP A 74 -23.08 13.00 -1.46
CA ASP A 74 -24.21 12.18 -1.90
C ASP A 74 -23.93 10.68 -1.76
N GLU A 75 -24.94 9.95 -1.29
CA GLU A 75 -24.87 8.50 -1.11
C GLU A 75 -24.31 7.85 -2.37
N HIS A 76 -23.19 7.12 -2.21
CA HIS A 76 -22.59 6.38 -3.29
C HIS A 76 -23.61 5.39 -3.85
N GLY A 77 -24.08 5.64 -5.06
CA GLY A 77 -25.14 4.85 -5.69
C GLY A 77 -25.47 5.37 -7.08
N ARG A 78 -26.32 4.63 -7.78
CA ARG A 78 -26.94 5.13 -9.01
C ARG A 78 -27.95 6.20 -8.61
N SER A 79 -27.84 7.39 -9.20
CA SER A 79 -28.87 8.42 -9.02
C SER A 79 -30.23 7.85 -9.40
N PRO A 80 -31.30 8.18 -8.66
CA PRO A 80 -32.65 7.75 -9.02
C PRO A 80 -32.97 8.26 -10.43
N LEU A 81 -33.77 7.47 -11.16
CA LEU A 81 -34.23 7.87 -12.48
C LEU A 81 -35.03 9.19 -12.35
N PRO A 82 -34.78 10.20 -13.20
CA PRO A 82 -35.52 11.46 -13.20
C PRO A 82 -37.05 11.28 -13.22
N GLU A 83 -37.78 12.19 -12.55
CA GLU A 83 -39.25 12.13 -12.43
C GLU A 83 -39.99 12.17 -13.77
N HIS A 84 -39.39 12.79 -14.78
CA HIS A 84 -39.96 12.88 -16.13
C HIS A 84 -39.73 11.62 -16.98
N LEU A 85 -38.95 10.65 -16.48
CA LEU A 85 -38.72 9.37 -17.15
C LEU A 85 -39.64 8.30 -16.55
N GLU A 86 -40.55 7.81 -17.39
CA GLU A 86 -41.48 6.75 -17.02
C GLU A 86 -40.73 5.44 -16.70
N ARG A 87 -41.11 4.80 -15.60
CA ARG A 87 -40.70 3.43 -15.29
C ARG A 87 -41.58 2.46 -16.09
N ARG A 88 -40.99 1.78 -17.07
CA ARG A 88 -41.67 0.73 -17.85
C ARG A 88 -41.22 -0.64 -17.36
N GLU A 89 -42.18 -1.47 -16.99
CA GLU A 89 -41.92 -2.88 -16.70
C GLU A 89 -41.82 -3.65 -18.01
N VAL A 90 -40.66 -4.26 -18.24
CA VAL A 90 -40.43 -5.14 -19.39
C VAL A 90 -40.04 -6.50 -18.85
N VAL A 91 -40.99 -7.44 -18.91
CA VAL A 91 -40.74 -8.83 -18.51
C VAL A 91 -40.02 -9.53 -19.65
N HIS A 92 -38.72 -9.80 -19.46
CA HIS A 92 -37.94 -10.61 -20.38
C HIS A 92 -37.97 -12.07 -19.91
N ASP A 93 -38.86 -12.84 -20.51
CA ASP A 93 -38.96 -14.27 -20.23
C ASP A 93 -38.13 -15.09 -21.23
N LEU A 94 -37.63 -16.24 -20.77
CA LEU A 94 -36.89 -17.17 -21.60
C LEU A 94 -37.83 -17.90 -22.56
N THR A 95 -37.33 -18.29 -23.73
CA THR A 95 -38.11 -19.15 -24.64
C THR A 95 -38.35 -20.53 -24.00
N ALA A 96 -39.36 -21.26 -24.49
CA ALA A 96 -39.69 -22.57 -23.95
C ALA A 96 -38.52 -23.57 -23.98
N ALA A 97 -37.65 -23.47 -24.99
CA ALA A 97 -36.44 -24.30 -25.09
C ALA A 97 -35.39 -23.94 -24.03
N GLU A 98 -35.22 -22.65 -23.72
CA GLU A 98 -34.23 -22.14 -22.76
C GLU A 98 -34.66 -22.34 -21.29
N LYS A 99 -35.95 -22.53 -21.04
CA LYS A 99 -36.49 -22.89 -19.72
C LYS A 99 -36.12 -24.30 -19.29
N LEU A 100 -35.62 -25.15 -20.19
CA LEU A 100 -35.20 -26.51 -19.88
C LEU A 100 -33.76 -26.54 -19.32
N CYS A 101 -33.50 -27.38 -18.32
CA CYS A 101 -32.13 -27.56 -17.84
C CYS A 101 -31.27 -28.17 -18.96
N PRO A 102 -30.11 -27.58 -19.30
CA PRO A 102 -29.18 -28.20 -20.26
C PRO A 102 -28.61 -29.53 -19.76
N CYS A 103 -28.74 -29.82 -18.46
CA CYS A 103 -28.26 -31.02 -17.81
C CYS A 103 -29.20 -32.24 -17.95
N CYS A 104 -30.51 -32.02 -17.87
CA CYS A 104 -31.49 -33.10 -17.72
C CYS A 104 -32.80 -32.87 -18.50
N GLY A 105 -32.91 -31.75 -19.23
CA GLY A 105 -34.06 -31.42 -20.05
C GLY A 105 -35.35 -31.08 -19.30
N ARG A 106 -35.35 -31.10 -17.97
CA ARG A 106 -36.53 -30.76 -17.15
C ARG A 106 -36.72 -29.24 -17.06
N PRO A 107 -37.95 -28.73 -16.99
CA PRO A 107 -38.19 -27.30 -16.82
C PRO A 107 -37.60 -26.81 -15.49
N ARG A 108 -36.92 -25.65 -15.53
CA ARG A 108 -36.42 -24.98 -14.33
C ARG A 108 -37.60 -24.38 -13.55
N ALA A 109 -37.52 -24.45 -12.22
CA ALA A 109 -38.52 -23.83 -11.35
C ALA A 109 -38.44 -22.30 -11.45
N CYS A 110 -39.60 -21.64 -11.49
CA CYS A 110 -39.68 -20.18 -11.32
C CYS A 110 -39.29 -19.83 -9.87
N ILE A 111 -38.50 -18.77 -9.71
CA ILE A 111 -38.07 -18.29 -8.39
C ILE A 111 -38.57 -16.85 -8.23
N GLY A 112 -39.28 -16.59 -7.14
CA GLY A 112 -39.66 -15.23 -6.73
C GLY A 112 -40.95 -14.70 -7.33
N GLU A 113 -41.97 -15.55 -7.49
CA GLU A 113 -43.37 -15.11 -7.67
C GLU A 113 -43.93 -14.47 -6.40
#